data_AF-A0A381VDU4-F1
#
_entry.id   AF-A0A381VDU4-F1
#
_cell.length_a   1.000
_cell.length_b   1.000
_cell.length_c   1.000
_cell.angle_alpha   90.00
_cell.angle_beta   90.00
_cell.angle_gamma   90.00
#
_symmetry.space_group_name_H-M   'P 1'
#
loop_
_entity.id
_entity.type
_entity.pdbx_description
1 polymer ?
#
loop_
_entity_poly.entity_id
_entity_poly.type
_entity_poly.pdbx_seq_one_letter_code
_entity_poly.pdbx_strand_id
1 'polypeptide(L)'
;MNDNLIKKNYLKKIKLLNKYNKFYYDKNNPAVDDQEYDQLKKDVLEIEKKYPSLISKESPSLKIGFKPSKIFNKIKHKVPMLSLSNAFDEEDLKNFEKKILNFLSLKKNAEIEYSTEPKIDGISASLTYKKGILATGLSRGDGIEGEDITENLKTIGDIPKKILSKDFPNEIDIRGEVFITKRDFKKMDEKFANARNAASGSLRQKNPSGTKKIPLKFIAYTFGYIESHKIKTQSDFLSILKNWGFKTSQFNKIIKGIKNLNSHHIKFEGKRFNLDYDVDGIVYKVNKFDLQKRLGFVANAPRWAIAHKFSANSSISKILNIDIQVGRTGALTPVAKIEPVNIGGVVVSNATLHNEDEINRKD
;
A
#
# COMPACT_ATOMS: atom_id res chain seq x y z
N MET A 1 -23.02 3.14 -29.13
CA MET A 1 -22.47 1.78 -28.89
C MET A 1 -23.23 1.15 -27.74
N ASN A 2 -23.56 -0.14 -27.90
CA ASN A 2 -24.62 -0.91 -27.27
C ASN A 2 -24.58 -0.93 -25.71
N ASP A 3 -25.47 -0.21 -25.02
CA ASP A 3 -25.52 -0.15 -23.53
C ASP A 3 -25.63 -1.54 -22.88
N ASN A 4 -26.29 -2.48 -23.56
CA ASN A 4 -26.35 -3.89 -23.13
C ASN A 4 -24.98 -4.59 -23.17
N LEU A 5 -24.13 -4.27 -24.15
CA LEU A 5 -22.78 -4.82 -24.24
C LEU A 5 -21.89 -4.25 -23.14
N ILE A 6 -22.02 -2.95 -22.85
CA ILE A 6 -21.31 -2.27 -21.76
C ILE A 6 -21.70 -2.87 -20.41
N LYS A 7 -23.01 -3.05 -20.16
CA LYS A 7 -23.52 -3.72 -18.95
C LYS A 7 -23.00 -5.15 -18.81
N LYS A 8 -23.01 -5.94 -19.88
CA LYS A 8 -22.48 -7.31 -19.87
C LYS A 8 -20.98 -7.34 -19.59
N ASN A 9 -20.21 -6.45 -20.19
CA ASN A 9 -18.77 -6.31 -19.95
C ASN A 9 -18.49 -5.90 -18.49
N TYR A 10 -19.21 -4.90 -17.99
CA TYR A 10 -19.10 -4.43 -16.60
C TYR A 10 -19.35 -5.57 -15.60
N LEU A 11 -20.45 -6.31 -15.73
CA LEU A 11 -20.77 -7.43 -14.86
C LEU A 11 -19.72 -8.55 -14.92
N LYS A 12 -19.15 -8.81 -16.10
CA LYS A 12 -18.04 -9.77 -16.26
C LYS A 12 -16.79 -9.31 -15.51
N LYS A 13 -16.42 -8.03 -15.62
CA LYS A 13 -15.28 -7.45 -14.91
C LYS A 13 -15.46 -7.46 -13.39
N ILE A 14 -16.67 -7.12 -12.90
CA ILE A 14 -17.01 -7.21 -11.45
C ILE A 14 -16.86 -8.64 -10.93
N LYS A 15 -17.41 -9.64 -11.66
CA LYS A 15 -17.30 -11.05 -11.27
C LYS A 15 -15.84 -11.52 -11.21
N LEU A 16 -15.02 -11.09 -12.16
CA LEU A 16 -13.59 -11.41 -12.19
C LEU A 16 -12.83 -10.76 -11.02
N LEU A 17 -13.09 -9.48 -10.75
CA LEU A 17 -12.48 -8.76 -9.64
C LEU A 17 -12.81 -9.40 -8.28
N ASN A 18 -14.05 -9.84 -8.08
CA ASN A 18 -14.47 -10.57 -6.88
C ASN A 18 -13.79 -11.93 -6.75
N LYS A 19 -13.57 -12.63 -7.87
CA LYS A 19 -12.79 -13.88 -7.89
C LYS A 19 -11.35 -13.60 -7.44
N TYR A 20 -10.69 -12.59 -7.98
CA TYR A 20 -9.31 -12.23 -7.61
C TYR A 20 -9.20 -11.82 -6.14
N ASN A 21 -10.14 -11.02 -5.63
CA ASN A 21 -10.22 -10.66 -4.21
C ASN A 21 -10.27 -11.89 -3.30
N LYS A 22 -11.07 -12.91 -3.65
CA LYS A 22 -11.15 -14.15 -2.88
C LYS A 22 -9.80 -14.88 -2.81
N PHE A 23 -9.10 -15.01 -3.93
CA PHE A 23 -7.79 -15.65 -3.98
C PHE A 23 -6.74 -14.85 -3.18
N TYR A 24 -6.79 -13.53 -3.31
CA TYR A 24 -5.86 -12.62 -2.64
C TYR A 24 -6.05 -12.61 -1.11
N TYR A 25 -7.27 -12.38 -0.62
CA TYR A 25 -7.54 -12.15 0.80
C TYR A 25 -7.87 -13.41 1.59
N ASP A 26 -8.63 -14.36 1.03
CA ASP A 26 -9.00 -15.60 1.76
C ASP A 26 -7.90 -16.64 1.66
N LYS A 27 -7.44 -16.89 0.44
CA LYS A 27 -6.49 -17.98 0.18
C LYS A 27 -5.03 -17.58 0.35
N ASN A 28 -4.73 -16.29 0.50
CA ASN A 28 -3.36 -15.76 0.50
C ASN A 28 -2.54 -16.25 -0.71
N ASN A 29 -3.20 -16.53 -1.82
CA ASN A 29 -2.60 -17.10 -3.02
C ASN A 29 -3.18 -16.36 -4.23
N PRO A 30 -2.62 -15.20 -4.59
CA PRO A 30 -3.14 -14.35 -5.67
C PRO A 30 -3.19 -15.12 -6.98
N ALA A 31 -4.30 -15.00 -7.70
CA ALA A 31 -4.48 -15.68 -8.99
C ALA A 31 -3.83 -14.91 -10.16
N VAL A 32 -3.56 -13.62 -9.95
CA VAL A 32 -2.94 -12.68 -10.87
C VAL A 32 -2.04 -11.74 -10.09
N ASP A 33 -1.13 -11.05 -10.77
CA ASP A 33 -0.32 -10.01 -10.13
C ASP A 33 -1.14 -8.76 -9.77
N ASP A 34 -0.54 -7.89 -8.97
CA ASP A 34 -1.17 -6.66 -8.50
C ASP A 34 -1.46 -5.67 -9.64
N GLN A 35 -0.71 -5.72 -10.74
CA GLN A 35 -0.89 -4.83 -11.89
C GLN A 35 -2.14 -5.18 -12.67
N GLU A 36 -2.34 -6.47 -13.00
CA GLU A 36 -3.54 -6.94 -13.68
C GLU A 36 -4.78 -6.64 -12.82
N TYR A 37 -4.66 -6.80 -11.50
CA TYR A 37 -5.71 -6.45 -10.55
C TYR A 37 -6.00 -4.93 -10.55
N ASP A 38 -4.98 -4.08 -10.43
CA ASP A 38 -5.14 -2.62 -10.39
C ASP A 38 -5.68 -2.07 -11.73
N GLN A 39 -5.26 -2.63 -12.87
CA GLN A 39 -5.79 -2.27 -14.18
C GLN A 39 -7.26 -2.68 -14.33
N LEU A 40 -7.62 -3.90 -13.95
CA LEU A 40 -9.02 -4.36 -13.96
C LEU A 40 -9.89 -3.45 -13.07
N LYS A 41 -9.38 -3.05 -11.90
CA LYS A 41 -10.08 -2.13 -11.00
C LYS A 41 -10.22 -0.74 -11.62
N LYS A 42 -9.18 -0.21 -12.24
CA LYS A 42 -9.22 1.09 -12.96
C LYS A 42 -10.29 1.09 -14.04
N ASP A 43 -10.30 0.07 -14.89
CA ASP A 43 -11.30 -0.08 -15.95
C ASP A 43 -12.74 -0.10 -15.41
N VAL A 44 -12.98 -0.82 -14.30
CA VAL A 44 -14.29 -0.87 -13.64
C VAL A 44 -14.71 0.53 -13.17
N LEU A 45 -13.82 1.26 -12.51
CA LEU A 45 -14.10 2.60 -12.00
C LEU A 45 -14.33 3.61 -13.14
N GLU A 46 -13.62 3.49 -14.26
CA GLU A 46 -13.85 4.34 -15.44
C GLU A 46 -15.23 4.10 -16.07
N ILE A 47 -15.69 2.85 -16.10
CA ILE A 47 -17.05 2.52 -16.55
C ILE A 47 -18.08 3.12 -15.59
N GLU A 48 -17.91 2.98 -14.27
CA GLU A 48 -18.83 3.53 -13.26
C GLU A 48 -18.92 5.06 -13.33
N LYS A 49 -17.80 5.72 -13.61
CA LYS A 49 -17.75 7.18 -13.78
C LYS A 49 -18.57 7.64 -14.99
N LYS A 50 -18.53 6.88 -16.09
CA LYS A 50 -19.29 7.19 -17.32
C LYS A 50 -20.76 6.76 -17.21
N TYR A 51 -21.06 5.71 -16.45
CA TYR A 51 -22.38 5.11 -16.32
C TYR A 51 -22.77 4.87 -14.85
N PRO A 52 -23.13 5.91 -14.07
CA PRO A 52 -23.44 5.77 -12.64
C PRO A 52 -24.62 4.83 -12.34
N SER A 53 -25.55 4.66 -13.28
CA SER A 53 -26.70 3.74 -13.15
C SER A 53 -26.32 2.27 -13.16
N LEU A 54 -25.09 1.92 -13.57
CA LEU A 54 -24.61 0.53 -13.61
C LEU A 54 -23.94 0.08 -12.30
N ILE A 55 -23.70 0.98 -11.35
CA ILE A 55 -22.95 0.67 -10.12
C ILE A 55 -23.61 -0.49 -9.37
N SER A 56 -22.88 -1.60 -9.27
CA SER A 56 -23.31 -2.79 -8.54
C SER A 56 -23.07 -2.63 -7.04
N LYS A 57 -23.89 -3.30 -6.20
CA LYS A 57 -23.61 -3.47 -4.76
C LYS A 57 -22.28 -4.19 -4.50
N GLU A 58 -21.79 -4.93 -5.49
CA GLU A 58 -20.49 -5.62 -5.42
C GLU A 58 -19.34 -4.78 -5.97
N SER A 59 -19.57 -3.51 -6.28
CA SER A 59 -18.56 -2.63 -6.83
C SER A 59 -17.37 -2.42 -5.89
N PRO A 60 -16.13 -2.40 -6.41
CA PRO A 60 -14.95 -1.97 -5.65
C PRO A 60 -14.97 -0.49 -5.25
N SER A 61 -15.84 0.35 -5.83
CA SER A 61 -16.03 1.73 -5.37
C SER A 61 -16.81 1.80 -4.05
N LEU A 62 -17.56 0.76 -3.72
CA LEU A 62 -18.39 0.67 -2.51
C LEU A 62 -17.80 -0.28 -1.45
N LYS A 63 -17.04 -1.31 -1.85
CA LYS A 63 -16.48 -2.32 -0.95
C LYS A 63 -15.02 -2.03 -0.58
N ILE A 64 -14.68 -2.36 0.66
CA ILE A 64 -13.30 -2.28 1.20
C ILE A 64 -12.91 -3.66 1.70
N GLY A 65 -11.66 -4.04 1.44
CA GLY A 65 -11.06 -5.26 1.98
C GLY A 65 -11.88 -6.52 1.69
N PHE A 66 -11.94 -7.43 2.66
CA PHE A 66 -12.68 -8.68 2.54
C PHE A 66 -13.35 -9.06 3.85
N LYS A 67 -14.45 -9.81 3.76
CA LYS A 67 -15.21 -10.24 4.93
C LYS A 67 -14.31 -11.07 5.86
N PRO A 68 -14.22 -10.74 7.17
CA PRO A 68 -13.46 -11.53 8.14
C PRO A 68 -13.83 -13.02 8.13
N SER A 69 -12.85 -13.89 8.36
CA SER A 69 -13.07 -15.34 8.42
C SER A 69 -14.02 -15.74 9.55
N LYS A 70 -14.50 -16.98 9.54
CA LYS A 70 -15.29 -17.54 10.66
C LYS A 70 -14.41 -18.08 11.80
N ILE A 71 -13.08 -18.07 11.63
CA ILE A 71 -12.13 -18.72 12.54
C ILE A 71 -11.82 -17.80 13.73
N PHE A 72 -11.73 -16.50 13.47
CA PHE A 72 -11.42 -15.49 14.46
C PHE A 72 -12.68 -14.74 14.91
N ASN A 73 -12.66 -14.26 16.15
CA ASN A 73 -13.67 -13.34 16.64
C ASN A 73 -13.63 -12.04 15.82
N LYS A 74 -14.80 -11.45 15.58
CA LYS A 74 -14.93 -10.22 14.80
C LYS A 74 -15.20 -9.07 15.72
N ILE A 75 -14.43 -8.00 15.55
CA ILE A 75 -14.58 -6.79 16.36
C ILE A 75 -14.68 -5.60 15.41
N LYS A 76 -15.66 -4.74 15.67
CA LYS A 76 -15.86 -3.50 14.93
C LYS A 76 -14.76 -2.50 15.27
N HIS A 77 -14.18 -1.89 14.23
CA HIS A 77 -13.26 -0.77 14.41
C HIS A 77 -14.03 0.47 14.91
N LYS A 78 -13.48 1.18 15.90
CA LYS A 78 -14.09 2.43 16.40
C LYS A 78 -14.18 3.51 15.31
N VAL A 79 -13.13 3.61 14.51
CA VAL A 79 -13.08 4.41 13.28
C VAL A 79 -12.83 3.43 12.13
N PRO A 80 -13.51 3.52 10.97
CA PRO A 80 -13.25 2.60 9.87
C PRO A 80 -11.79 2.60 9.38
N MET A 81 -11.29 1.44 8.95
CA MET A 81 -10.00 1.27 8.25
C MET A 81 -10.24 1.25 6.75
N LEU A 82 -10.10 2.41 6.11
CA LEU A 82 -10.37 2.56 4.68
C LEU A 82 -9.15 2.21 3.81
N SER A 83 -9.38 2.12 2.50
CA SER A 83 -8.30 2.05 1.51
C SER A 83 -7.84 3.46 1.12
N LEU A 84 -6.77 3.55 0.32
CA LEU A 84 -6.35 4.80 -0.30
C LEU A 84 -6.83 4.85 -1.75
N SER A 85 -7.14 6.04 -2.24
CA SER A 85 -7.21 6.28 -3.69
C SER A 85 -5.81 6.19 -4.29
N ASN A 86 -5.72 5.75 -5.54
CA ASN A 86 -4.45 5.65 -6.26
C ASN A 86 -4.22 6.88 -7.14
N ALA A 87 -2.96 7.28 -7.27
CA ALA A 87 -2.43 8.14 -8.32
C ALA A 87 -1.33 7.36 -9.05
N PHE A 88 -1.21 7.57 -10.36
CA PHE A 88 -0.21 6.93 -11.20
C PHE A 88 0.71 7.94 -11.90
N ASP A 89 0.26 9.19 -12.02
CA ASP A 89 1.01 10.26 -12.68
C ASP A 89 0.83 11.63 -11.99
N GLU A 90 1.53 12.64 -12.50
CA GLU A 90 1.46 14.00 -11.99
C GLU A 90 0.06 14.64 -12.14
N GLU A 91 -0.70 14.24 -13.18
CA GLU A 91 -2.04 14.79 -13.43
C GLU A 91 -3.05 14.28 -12.40
N ASP A 92 -2.94 13.02 -11.96
CA ASP A 92 -3.70 12.50 -10.83
C ASP A 92 -3.45 13.32 -9.56
N LEU A 93 -2.19 13.71 -9.29
CA LEU A 93 -1.84 14.53 -8.13
C LEU A 93 -2.39 15.95 -8.23
N LYS A 94 -2.34 16.58 -9.42
CA LYS A 94 -2.98 17.89 -9.65
C LYS A 94 -4.48 17.83 -9.40
N ASN A 95 -5.13 16.77 -9.88
CA ASN A 95 -6.57 16.56 -9.66
C ASN A 95 -6.92 16.30 -8.19
N PHE A 96 -6.06 15.60 -7.46
CA PHE A 96 -6.19 15.40 -6.02
C PHE A 96 -6.11 16.72 -5.25
N GLU A 97 -5.08 17.53 -5.47
CA GLU A 97 -4.91 18.83 -4.80
C GLU A 97 -6.04 19.81 -5.16
N LYS A 98 -6.45 19.86 -6.43
CA LYS A 98 -7.60 20.67 -6.87
C LYS A 98 -8.88 20.31 -6.10
N LYS A 99 -9.14 19.02 -5.86
CA LYS A 99 -10.30 18.57 -5.08
C LYS A 99 -10.20 19.01 -3.61
N ILE A 100 -9.00 18.95 -3.01
CA ILE A 100 -8.74 19.43 -1.65
C ILE A 100 -9.02 20.92 -1.54
N LEU A 101 -8.44 21.73 -2.43
CA LEU A 101 -8.58 23.18 -2.44
C LEU A 101 -10.05 23.59 -2.60
N ASN A 102 -10.77 22.97 -3.54
CA ASN A 102 -12.18 23.24 -3.75
C ASN A 102 -13.03 22.88 -2.53
N PHE A 103 -12.80 21.72 -1.92
CA PHE A 103 -13.56 21.25 -0.75
C PHE A 103 -13.34 22.16 0.47
N LEU A 104 -12.11 22.64 0.67
CA LEU A 104 -11.76 23.53 1.77
C LEU A 104 -12.04 25.01 1.49
N SER A 105 -12.52 25.34 0.28
CA SER A 105 -12.73 26.70 -0.22
C SER A 105 -11.47 27.59 -0.11
N LEU A 106 -10.31 26.99 -0.39
CA LEU A 106 -9.02 27.69 -0.38
C LEU A 106 -8.73 28.33 -1.73
N LYS A 107 -7.87 29.36 -1.75
CA LYS A 107 -7.37 29.97 -2.98
C LYS A 107 -6.63 28.93 -3.81
N LYS A 108 -6.69 29.03 -5.14
CA LYS A 108 -6.02 28.09 -6.07
C LYS A 108 -4.51 27.97 -5.87
N ASN A 109 -3.87 29.00 -5.31
CA ASN A 109 -2.45 29.05 -5.01
C ASN A 109 -2.13 28.78 -3.53
N ALA A 110 -3.10 28.34 -2.73
CA ALA A 110 -2.82 27.97 -1.34
C ALA A 110 -1.92 26.74 -1.32
N GLU A 111 -0.79 26.83 -0.62
CA GLU A 111 0.11 25.70 -0.47
C GLU A 111 -0.44 24.69 0.53
N ILE A 112 -0.56 23.43 0.08
CA ILE A 112 -0.85 22.30 0.95
C ILE A 112 0.46 21.62 1.31
N GLU A 113 0.63 21.38 2.61
CA GLU A 113 1.73 20.60 3.16
C GLU A 113 1.30 19.14 3.28
N TYR A 114 2.14 18.23 2.79
CA TYR A 114 1.91 16.80 2.82
C TYR A 114 2.97 16.09 3.66
N SER A 115 2.53 15.20 4.54
CA SER A 115 3.38 14.15 5.11
C SER A 115 3.49 13.02 4.08
N THR A 116 4.72 12.68 3.70
CA THR A 116 5.04 11.64 2.73
C THR A 116 5.63 10.43 3.43
N GLU A 117 5.13 9.25 3.12
CA GLU A 117 5.50 8.00 3.80
C GLU A 117 5.59 6.88 2.76
N PRO A 118 6.59 5.97 2.84
CA PRO A 118 6.64 4.82 1.93
C PRO A 118 5.39 3.96 2.07
N LYS A 119 4.82 3.54 0.93
CA LYS A 119 3.70 2.62 0.92
C LYS A 119 4.24 1.19 1.05
N ILE A 120 4.38 0.74 2.30
CA ILE A 120 4.89 -0.59 2.63
C ILE A 120 3.92 -1.65 2.10
N ASP A 121 4.46 -2.66 1.43
CA ASP A 121 3.67 -3.79 0.97
C ASP A 121 3.56 -4.87 2.05
N GLY A 122 2.57 -4.72 2.92
CA GLY A 122 2.30 -5.64 4.02
C GLY A 122 0.81 -5.82 4.28
N ILE A 123 0.46 -6.05 5.54
CA ILE A 123 -0.92 -6.18 5.99
C ILE A 123 -1.20 -5.20 7.11
N SER A 124 -2.21 -4.35 6.91
CA SER A 124 -2.60 -3.36 7.90
C SER A 124 -3.18 -4.00 9.16
N ALA A 125 -2.78 -3.47 10.32
CA ALA A 125 -3.29 -3.82 11.63
C ALA A 125 -3.65 -2.57 12.44
N SER A 126 -4.62 -2.71 13.35
CA SER A 126 -5.03 -1.68 14.30
C SER A 126 -4.86 -2.19 15.72
N LEU A 127 -4.09 -1.47 16.53
CA LEU A 127 -3.72 -1.83 17.90
C LEU A 127 -4.40 -0.86 18.87
N THR A 128 -5.42 -1.31 19.58
CA THR A 128 -6.09 -0.52 20.61
C THR A 128 -5.32 -0.63 21.92
N TYR A 129 -4.81 0.51 22.39
CA TYR A 129 -4.21 0.64 23.72
C TYR A 129 -5.20 1.30 24.66
N LYS A 130 -5.29 0.78 25.89
CA LYS A 130 -6.02 1.38 27.00
C LYS A 130 -5.07 1.60 28.16
N LYS A 131 -4.94 2.85 28.63
CA LYS A 131 -4.02 3.28 29.68
C LYS A 131 -2.59 2.78 29.43
N GLY A 132 -2.13 2.90 28.19
CA GLY A 132 -0.81 2.44 27.76
C GLY A 132 -0.64 0.93 27.60
N ILE A 133 -1.66 0.09 27.83
CA ILE A 133 -1.58 -1.36 27.70
C ILE A 133 -2.27 -1.82 26.42
N LEU A 134 -1.62 -2.67 25.62
CA LEU A 134 -2.22 -3.26 24.43
C LEU A 134 -3.42 -4.14 24.83
N ALA A 135 -4.62 -3.67 24.52
CA ALA A 135 -5.88 -4.32 24.88
C ALA A 135 -6.40 -5.23 23.75
N THR A 136 -6.34 -4.75 22.51
CA THR A 136 -6.86 -5.49 21.34
C THR A 136 -6.03 -5.17 20.11
N GLY A 137 -5.84 -6.15 19.24
CA GLY A 137 -5.19 -6.02 17.94
C GLY A 137 -6.05 -6.63 16.84
N LEU A 138 -6.43 -5.81 15.87
CA LEU A 138 -7.36 -6.19 14.80
C LEU A 138 -6.70 -6.17 13.43
N SER A 139 -7.07 -7.15 12.59
CA SER A 139 -6.84 -7.06 11.16
C SER A 139 -7.73 -5.99 10.53
N ARG A 140 -7.42 -5.55 9.30
CA ARG A 140 -8.30 -4.61 8.58
C ARG A 140 -9.70 -5.18 8.33
N GLY A 141 -9.79 -6.46 7.95
CA GLY A 141 -11.01 -7.11 7.48
C GLY A 141 -11.65 -6.35 6.32
N ASP A 142 -12.93 -6.01 6.46
CA ASP A 142 -13.70 -5.24 5.47
C ASP A 142 -13.63 -3.71 5.71
N GLY A 143 -12.78 -3.28 6.65
CA GLY A 143 -12.62 -1.90 7.04
C GLY A 143 -13.63 -1.43 8.10
N ILE A 144 -14.75 -2.12 8.29
CA ILE A 144 -15.70 -1.86 9.38
C ILE A 144 -15.44 -2.82 10.54
N GLU A 145 -15.25 -4.10 10.24
CA GLU A 145 -14.93 -5.15 11.18
C GLU A 145 -13.61 -5.83 10.81
N GLY A 146 -12.80 -6.09 11.84
CA GLY A 146 -11.55 -6.83 11.76
C GLY A 146 -11.63 -8.15 12.48
N GLU A 147 -10.66 -9.02 12.21
CA GLU A 147 -10.42 -10.23 12.99
C GLU A 147 -9.60 -9.89 14.23
N ASP A 148 -9.98 -10.42 15.39
CA ASP A 148 -9.16 -10.34 16.59
C ASP A 148 -7.94 -11.25 16.45
N ILE A 149 -6.79 -10.62 16.25
CA ILE A 149 -5.47 -11.23 16.11
C ILE A 149 -4.52 -10.70 17.19
N THR A 150 -5.06 -10.35 18.37
CA THR A 150 -4.33 -9.73 19.48
C THR A 150 -3.13 -10.58 19.91
N GLU A 151 -3.33 -11.88 20.10
CA GLU A 151 -2.27 -12.77 20.56
C GLU A 151 -1.18 -12.99 19.51
N ASN A 152 -1.53 -13.01 18.22
CA ASN A 152 -0.57 -13.05 17.12
C ASN A 152 0.25 -11.76 17.05
N LEU A 153 -0.38 -10.59 17.19
CA LEU A 153 0.33 -9.30 17.19
C LEU A 153 1.26 -9.15 18.40
N LYS A 154 0.91 -9.71 19.57
CA LYS A 154 1.79 -9.73 20.75
C LYS A 154 3.08 -10.54 20.56
N THR A 155 3.19 -11.36 19.51
CA THR A 155 4.44 -12.08 19.20
C THR A 155 5.43 -11.23 18.42
N ILE A 156 5.00 -10.10 17.85
CA ILE A 156 5.85 -9.19 17.07
C ILE A 156 6.64 -8.29 18.02
N GLY A 157 7.96 -8.40 17.99
CA GLY A 157 8.85 -7.65 18.90
C GLY A 157 8.82 -6.14 18.73
N ASP A 158 8.43 -5.64 17.55
CA ASP A 158 8.33 -4.20 17.24
C ASP A 158 7.09 -3.52 17.84
N ILE A 159 6.17 -4.30 18.43
CA ILE A 159 4.92 -3.80 19.03
C ILE A 159 5.10 -3.67 20.55
N PRO A 160 5.13 -2.45 21.11
CA PRO A 160 5.24 -2.25 22.56
C PRO A 160 4.00 -2.80 23.27
N LYS A 161 4.16 -3.74 24.21
CA LYS A 161 3.00 -4.29 24.95
C LYS A 161 2.46 -3.32 26.02
N LYS A 162 3.35 -2.46 26.51
CA LYS A 162 3.08 -1.44 27.52
C LYS A 162 3.85 -0.17 27.18
N ILE A 163 3.17 0.97 27.28
CA ILE A 163 3.70 2.31 27.03
C ILE A 163 3.53 3.10 28.32
N LEU A 164 4.63 3.64 28.84
CA LEU A 164 4.69 4.33 30.13
C LEU A 164 4.73 5.85 30.02
N SER A 165 4.59 6.39 28.81
CA SER A 165 4.70 7.82 28.57
C SER A 165 3.53 8.58 29.20
N LYS A 166 3.83 9.69 29.88
CA LYS A 166 2.82 10.53 30.56
C LYS A 166 1.87 11.23 29.59
N ASP A 167 2.33 11.45 28.36
CA ASP A 167 1.55 12.07 27.29
C ASP A 167 0.74 11.05 26.46
N PHE A 168 0.78 9.77 26.83
CA PHE A 168 0.04 8.72 26.15
C PHE A 168 -1.47 8.85 26.45
N PRO A 169 -2.34 8.88 25.43
CA PRO A 169 -3.79 8.96 25.64
C PRO A 169 -4.33 7.78 26.46
N ASN A 170 -5.42 7.99 27.21
CA ASN A 170 -6.08 6.89 27.91
C ASN A 170 -6.56 5.79 26.95
N GLU A 171 -6.95 6.18 25.73
CA GLU A 171 -7.30 5.23 24.69
C GLU A 171 -6.94 5.75 23.31
N ILE A 172 -6.31 4.88 22.51
CA ILE A 172 -5.85 5.16 21.16
C ILE A 172 -5.77 3.87 20.34
N ASP A 173 -6.19 3.93 19.09
CA ASP A 173 -5.95 2.89 18.09
C ASP A 173 -4.72 3.26 17.26
N ILE A 174 -3.59 2.59 17.47
CA ILE A 174 -2.39 2.74 16.64
C ILE A 174 -2.52 1.89 15.39
N ARG A 175 -2.40 2.50 14.22
CA ARG A 175 -2.44 1.80 12.93
C ARG A 175 -1.05 1.71 12.32
N GLY A 176 -0.78 0.55 11.76
CA GLY A 176 0.49 0.26 11.12
C GLY A 176 0.38 -0.87 10.12
N GLU A 177 1.52 -1.21 9.53
CA GLU A 177 1.65 -2.29 8.57
C GLU A 177 2.53 -3.39 9.16
N VAL A 178 2.02 -4.62 9.13
CA VAL A 178 2.79 -5.83 9.43
C VAL A 178 3.40 -6.34 8.14
N PHE A 179 4.70 -6.60 8.12
CA PHE A 179 5.43 -7.04 6.92
C PHE A 179 6.55 -8.02 7.28
N ILE A 180 7.18 -8.58 6.26
CA ILE A 180 8.40 -9.41 6.38
C ILE A 180 9.49 -8.71 5.58
N THR A 181 10.71 -8.70 6.11
CA THR A 181 11.84 -8.11 5.39
C THR A 181 12.22 -8.97 4.18
N LYS A 182 12.80 -8.36 3.15
CA LYS A 182 13.29 -9.11 1.97
C LYS A 182 14.32 -10.14 2.38
N ARG A 183 15.23 -9.78 3.30
CA ARG A 183 16.25 -10.69 3.81
C ARG A 183 15.64 -11.89 4.56
N ASP A 184 14.63 -11.65 5.39
CA ASP A 184 14.00 -12.73 6.15
C ASP A 184 13.12 -13.61 5.26
N PHE A 185 12.40 -13.01 4.29
CA PHE A 185 11.58 -13.73 3.33
C PHE A 185 12.43 -14.72 2.49
N LYS A 186 13.62 -14.30 2.05
CA LYS A 186 14.55 -15.17 1.30
C LYS A 186 15.01 -16.42 2.07
N LYS A 187 14.90 -16.42 3.41
CA LYS A 187 15.30 -17.54 4.27
C LYS A 187 14.13 -18.49 4.58
N MET A 188 12.91 -18.18 4.14
CA MET A 188 11.74 -19.01 4.41
C MET A 188 11.70 -20.18 3.42
N ASP A 189 11.55 -21.40 3.93
CA ASP A 189 11.44 -22.62 3.11
C ASP A 189 10.04 -22.78 2.46
N GLU A 190 9.03 -22.12 3.03
CA GLU A 190 7.66 -22.16 2.53
C GLU A 190 7.49 -21.35 1.25
N LYS A 191 6.87 -21.95 0.24
CA LYS A 191 6.62 -21.32 -1.06
C LYS A 191 5.41 -20.37 -1.00
N PHE A 192 5.62 -19.18 -0.46
CA PHE A 192 4.69 -18.06 -0.64
C PHE A 192 4.97 -17.32 -1.95
N ALA A 193 3.93 -16.74 -2.57
CA ALA A 193 4.08 -15.97 -3.80
C ALA A 193 4.92 -14.69 -3.59
N ASN A 194 4.79 -14.04 -2.44
CA ASN A 194 5.55 -12.85 -2.05
C ASN A 194 5.55 -12.64 -0.52
N ALA A 195 6.35 -11.68 -0.04
CA ALA A 195 6.48 -11.36 1.38
C ALA A 195 5.17 -10.91 2.03
N ARG A 196 4.31 -10.19 1.29
CA ARG A 196 2.98 -9.75 1.75
C ARG A 196 2.07 -10.94 2.05
N ASN A 197 2.03 -11.94 1.17
CA ASN A 197 1.24 -13.15 1.35
C ASN A 197 1.77 -13.99 2.52
N ALA A 198 3.09 -14.09 2.66
CA ALA A 198 3.71 -14.73 3.81
C ALA A 198 3.33 -14.02 5.11
N ALA A 199 3.35 -12.69 5.16
CA ALA A 199 2.93 -11.91 6.32
C ALA A 199 1.45 -12.16 6.66
N SER A 200 0.56 -12.11 5.65
CA SER A 200 -0.88 -12.35 5.82
C SER A 200 -1.20 -13.76 6.33
N GLY A 201 -0.58 -14.79 5.74
CA GLY A 201 -0.77 -16.18 6.16
C GLY A 201 -0.26 -16.42 7.58
N SER A 202 0.90 -15.86 7.89
CA SER A 202 1.56 -16.04 9.19
C SER A 202 0.87 -15.32 10.33
N LEU A 203 0.30 -14.13 10.06
CA LEU A 203 -0.36 -13.32 11.09
C LEU A 203 -1.71 -13.89 11.52
N ARG A 204 -2.39 -14.64 10.64
CA ARG A 204 -3.74 -15.20 10.88
C ARG A 204 -3.71 -16.68 11.26
N GLN A 205 -2.68 -17.12 11.97
CA GLN A 205 -2.60 -18.50 12.45
C GLN A 205 -3.42 -18.69 13.73
N LYS A 206 -4.17 -19.80 13.83
CA LYS A 206 -4.99 -20.11 15.01
C LYS A 206 -4.16 -20.24 16.29
N ASN A 207 -2.94 -20.76 16.18
CA ASN A 207 -1.99 -20.83 17.30
C ASN A 207 -0.92 -19.74 17.15
N PRO A 208 -0.87 -18.73 18.04
CA PRO A 208 0.13 -17.66 18.01
C PRO A 208 1.58 -18.15 18.08
N SER A 209 1.81 -19.35 18.61
CA SER A 209 3.15 -19.96 18.68
C SER A 209 3.76 -20.18 17.30
N GLY A 210 2.96 -20.40 16.27
CA GLY A 210 3.44 -20.48 14.89
C GLY A 210 3.77 -19.10 14.32
N THR A 211 2.95 -18.08 14.59
CA THR A 211 3.25 -16.68 14.24
C THR A 211 4.56 -16.21 14.86
N LYS A 212 4.85 -16.60 16.12
CA LYS A 212 6.09 -16.26 16.82
C LYS A 212 7.36 -16.76 16.10
N LYS A 213 7.27 -17.83 15.31
CA LYS A 213 8.41 -18.38 14.55
C LYS A 213 8.71 -17.57 13.29
N ILE A 214 7.76 -16.76 12.83
CA ILE A 214 7.89 -15.95 11.63
C ILE A 214 8.44 -14.58 12.02
N PRO A 215 9.47 -14.06 11.33
CA PRO A 215 10.10 -12.78 11.64
C PRO A 215 9.27 -11.60 11.15
N LEU A 216 8.00 -11.53 11.57
CA LEU A 216 7.12 -10.41 11.29
C LEU A 216 7.68 -9.13 11.92
N LYS A 217 7.54 -8.03 11.18
CA LYS A 217 7.90 -6.67 11.57
C LYS A 217 6.68 -5.78 11.57
N PHE A 218 6.74 -4.67 12.31
CA PHE A 218 5.65 -3.70 12.36
C PHE A 218 6.17 -2.27 12.27
N ILE A 219 5.55 -1.47 11.39
CA ILE A 219 5.78 -0.03 11.30
C ILE A 219 4.46 0.70 11.53
N ALA A 220 4.42 1.59 12.52
CA ALA A 220 3.28 2.44 12.79
C ALA A 220 3.29 3.66 11.85
N TYR A 221 2.10 4.07 11.40
CA TYR A 221 1.96 5.18 10.45
C TYR A 221 0.82 6.15 10.76
N THR A 222 -0.19 5.80 11.55
CA THR A 222 -1.29 6.73 11.90
C THR A 222 -2.10 6.21 13.08
N PHE A 223 -3.20 6.86 13.41
CA PHE A 223 -4.16 6.39 14.40
C PHE A 223 -5.57 6.24 13.81
N GLY A 224 -6.40 5.43 14.47
CA GLY A 224 -7.84 5.32 14.23
C GLY A 224 -8.60 6.23 15.20
N TYR A 225 -9.12 5.65 16.27
CA TYR A 225 -9.65 6.42 17.39
C TYR A 225 -8.54 6.98 18.29
N ILE A 226 -8.81 8.13 18.89
CA ILE A 226 -8.01 8.73 19.95
C ILE A 226 -8.94 9.55 20.85
N GLU A 227 -8.91 9.32 22.16
CA GLU A 227 -9.85 9.98 23.08
C GLU A 227 -9.64 11.50 23.12
N SER A 228 -8.39 11.93 23.26
CA SER A 228 -7.99 13.34 23.24
C SER A 228 -6.48 13.43 23.04
N HIS A 229 -6.04 14.37 22.19
CA HIS A 229 -4.62 14.71 22.09
C HIS A 229 -4.41 16.15 21.60
N LYS A 230 -3.19 16.67 21.82
CA LYS A 230 -2.76 18.02 21.39
C LYS A 230 -1.95 18.07 20.08
N ILE A 231 -1.56 16.91 19.55
CA ILE A 231 -0.90 16.72 18.25
C ILE A 231 -1.68 17.47 17.16
N LYS A 232 -0.99 18.16 16.24
CA LYS A 232 -1.64 18.98 15.21
C LYS A 232 -1.40 18.46 13.81
N THR A 233 -0.30 17.73 13.62
CA THR A 233 0.11 17.25 12.31
C THR A 233 0.45 15.76 12.32
N GLN A 234 0.32 15.16 11.15
CA GLN A 234 0.73 13.78 10.86
C GLN A 234 2.24 13.60 11.11
N SER A 235 3.07 14.58 10.75
CA SER A 235 4.50 14.56 11.04
C SER A 235 4.82 14.58 12.54
N ASP A 236 4.08 15.35 13.35
CA ASP A 236 4.23 15.34 14.81
C ASP A 236 3.83 13.98 15.38
N PHE A 237 2.74 13.39 14.87
CA PHE A 237 2.29 12.07 15.29
C PHE A 237 3.33 10.98 15.02
N LEU A 238 3.94 10.99 13.83
CA LEU A 238 5.03 10.07 13.48
C LEU A 238 6.25 10.24 14.40
N SER A 239 6.52 11.46 14.86
CA SER A 239 7.61 11.71 15.82
C SER A 239 7.27 11.19 17.21
N ILE A 240 6.03 11.40 17.66
CA ILE A 240 5.53 10.91 18.95
C ILE A 240 5.47 9.38 19.01
N LEU A 241 5.10 8.72 17.91
CA LEU A 241 5.13 7.26 17.80
C LEU A 241 6.50 6.68 18.17
N LYS A 242 7.59 7.33 17.77
CA LYS A 242 8.95 6.91 18.15
C LYS A 242 9.19 7.03 19.65
N ASN A 243 8.73 8.11 20.28
CA ASN A 243 8.83 8.31 21.72
C ASN A 243 8.03 7.26 22.51
N TRP A 244 6.92 6.77 21.94
CA TRP A 244 6.13 5.68 22.49
C TRP A 244 6.69 4.28 22.20
N GLY A 245 7.85 4.19 21.55
CA GLY A 245 8.57 2.93 21.29
C GLY A 245 8.20 2.24 19.98
N PHE A 246 7.37 2.84 19.13
CA PHE A 246 7.06 2.29 17.82
C PHE A 246 8.17 2.58 16.81
N LYS A 247 8.34 1.66 15.86
CA LYS A 247 9.12 1.92 14.65
C LYS A 247 8.26 2.72 13.67
N THR A 248 8.85 3.75 13.08
CA THR A 248 8.30 4.48 11.92
C THR A 248 9.33 4.47 10.80
N SER A 249 8.90 4.69 9.55
CA SER A 249 9.87 4.76 8.45
C SER A 249 10.82 5.95 8.61
N GLN A 250 12.11 5.73 8.32
CA GLN A 250 13.13 6.77 8.28
C GLN A 250 13.01 7.68 7.04
N PHE A 251 12.18 7.30 6.07
CA PHE A 251 11.99 8.02 4.82
C PHE A 251 10.82 8.99 4.85
N ASN A 252 10.19 9.17 6.01
CA ASN A 252 9.10 10.12 6.17
C ASN A 252 9.61 11.55 5.93
N LYS A 253 8.87 12.34 5.14
CA LYS A 253 9.21 13.73 4.86
C LYS A 253 7.98 14.62 4.86
N ILE A 254 8.21 15.92 5.01
CA ILE A 254 7.21 16.95 4.78
C ILE A 254 7.52 17.61 3.43
N ILE A 255 6.55 17.64 2.53
CA ILE A 255 6.73 18.19 1.18
C ILE A 255 5.54 19.09 0.83
N LYS A 256 5.84 20.22 0.19
CA LYS A 256 4.84 21.17 -0.35
C LYS A 256 4.94 21.22 -1.87
N GLY A 257 3.79 21.30 -2.53
CA GLY A 257 3.67 21.48 -3.97
C GLY A 257 3.87 20.20 -4.80
N ILE A 258 3.02 20.04 -5.82
CA ILE A 258 2.98 18.85 -6.68
C ILE A 258 4.31 18.55 -7.36
N LYS A 259 5.02 19.57 -7.86
CA LYS A 259 6.33 19.38 -8.52
C LYS A 259 7.36 18.71 -7.58
N ASN A 260 7.34 19.07 -6.31
CA ASN A 260 8.23 18.50 -5.31
C ASN A 260 7.80 17.08 -4.92
N LEU A 261 6.50 16.81 -4.86
CA LEU A 261 5.99 15.44 -4.67
C LEU A 261 6.41 14.52 -5.82
N ASN A 262 6.28 14.98 -7.07
CA ASN A 262 6.68 14.20 -8.24
C ASN A 262 8.20 13.96 -8.26
N SER A 263 8.98 15.02 -8.00
CA SER A 263 10.45 14.91 -7.88
C SER A 263 10.88 13.96 -6.77
N HIS A 264 10.15 13.94 -5.65
CA HIS A 264 10.42 13.01 -4.55
C HIS A 264 10.08 11.56 -4.92
N HIS A 265 8.97 11.35 -5.62
CA HIS A 265 8.55 10.02 -6.11
C HIS A 265 9.61 9.39 -7.00
N ILE A 266 10.06 10.10 -8.04
CA ILE A 266 11.11 9.62 -8.96
C ILE A 266 12.40 9.26 -8.19
N LYS A 267 12.84 10.15 -7.28
CA LYS A 267 14.05 9.93 -6.48
C LYS A 267 13.94 8.74 -5.53
N PHE A 268 12.75 8.46 -5.01
CA PHE A 268 12.52 7.37 -4.07
C PHE A 268 12.28 6.04 -4.81
N GLU A 269 11.63 6.06 -5.97
CA GLU A 269 11.47 4.90 -6.84
C GLU A 269 12.84 4.27 -7.18
N GLY A 270 13.84 5.08 -7.52
CA GLY A 270 15.21 4.59 -7.75
C GLY A 270 15.87 3.96 -6.51
N LYS A 271 15.43 4.32 -5.30
CA LYS A 271 15.97 3.79 -4.03
C LYS A 271 15.19 2.59 -3.49
N ARG A 272 13.99 2.31 -4.01
CA ARG A 272 13.08 1.30 -3.45
C ARG A 272 13.68 -0.10 -3.39
N PHE A 273 14.58 -0.42 -4.32
CA PHE A 273 15.23 -1.72 -4.41
C PHE A 273 16.22 -1.97 -3.27
N ASN A 274 16.82 -0.90 -2.72
CA ASN A 274 17.78 -0.97 -1.61
C ASN A 274 17.10 -1.09 -0.23
N LEU A 275 15.78 -0.99 -0.18
CA LEU A 275 15.02 -1.17 1.05
C LEU A 275 14.95 -2.65 1.42
N ASP A 276 15.07 -2.96 2.71
CA ASP A 276 14.92 -4.32 3.23
C ASP A 276 13.44 -4.76 3.33
N TYR A 277 12.52 -4.04 2.70
CA TYR A 277 11.10 -4.38 2.61
C TYR A 277 10.54 -3.87 1.28
N ASP A 278 9.46 -4.51 0.83
CA ASP A 278 8.80 -4.12 -0.40
C ASP A 278 7.94 -2.87 -0.20
N VAL A 279 7.95 -2.01 -1.21
CA VAL A 279 7.14 -0.79 -1.29
C VAL A 279 6.57 -0.67 -2.69
N ASP A 280 5.29 -0.35 -2.79
CA ASP A 280 4.58 -0.25 -4.08
C ASP A 280 4.24 1.20 -4.47
N GLY A 281 4.67 2.17 -3.67
CA GLY A 281 4.50 3.59 -3.93
C GLY A 281 4.89 4.48 -2.76
N ILE A 282 4.40 5.71 -2.79
CA ILE A 282 4.46 6.66 -1.68
C ILE A 282 3.05 7.10 -1.33
N VAL A 283 2.75 7.17 -0.04
CA VAL A 283 1.50 7.75 0.46
C VAL A 283 1.72 9.22 0.77
N TYR A 284 0.86 10.07 0.23
CA TYR A 284 0.79 11.49 0.57
C TYR A 284 -0.45 11.74 1.41
N LYS A 285 -0.27 12.34 2.59
CA LYS A 285 -1.35 12.72 3.51
C LYS A 285 -1.27 14.22 3.76
N VAL A 286 -2.39 14.95 3.66
CA VAL A 286 -2.44 16.36 4.11
C VAL A 286 -1.93 16.42 5.55
N ASN A 287 -0.89 17.22 5.82
CA ASN A 287 -0.15 17.11 7.07
C ASN A 287 -0.97 17.52 8.28
N LYS A 288 -1.84 18.54 8.16
CA LYS A 288 -2.62 19.04 9.30
C LYS A 288 -3.89 18.23 9.56
N PHE A 289 -4.10 17.82 10.82
CA PHE A 289 -5.27 17.01 11.19
C PHE A 289 -6.60 17.77 11.18
N ASP A 290 -6.61 19.08 11.42
CA ASP A 290 -7.80 19.92 11.30
C ASP A 290 -8.35 19.91 9.85
N LEU A 291 -7.45 19.97 8.86
CA LEU A 291 -7.79 19.84 7.45
C LEU A 291 -8.25 18.43 7.11
N GLN A 292 -7.58 17.38 7.62
CA GLN A 292 -8.04 16.00 7.44
C GLN A 292 -9.47 15.79 7.99
N LYS A 293 -9.77 16.33 9.17
CA LYS A 293 -11.10 16.27 9.79
C LYS A 293 -12.16 16.97 8.95
N ARG A 294 -11.84 18.16 8.41
CA ARG A 294 -12.73 18.90 7.50
C ARG A 294 -12.98 18.13 6.20
N LEU A 295 -11.92 17.64 5.57
CA LEU A 295 -11.98 16.88 4.32
C LEU A 295 -12.76 15.57 4.49
N GLY A 296 -12.60 14.89 5.63
CA GLY A 296 -13.30 13.64 5.91
C GLY A 296 -13.01 12.56 4.86
N PHE A 297 -14.03 11.78 4.55
CA PHE A 297 -13.92 10.56 3.74
C PHE A 297 -14.91 10.57 2.57
N VAL A 298 -14.59 9.81 1.53
CA VAL A 298 -15.55 9.24 0.58
C VAL A 298 -15.84 7.79 1.00
N ALA A 299 -16.77 7.11 0.30
CA ALA A 299 -17.25 5.78 0.70
C ALA A 299 -16.14 4.78 1.07
N ASN A 300 -15.03 4.75 0.34
CA ASN A 300 -13.97 3.76 0.52
C ASN A 300 -12.56 4.32 0.79
N ALA A 301 -12.39 5.65 0.86
CA ALA A 301 -11.08 6.29 0.99
C ALA A 301 -11.14 7.68 1.65
N PRO A 302 -10.06 8.13 2.31
CA PRO A 302 -9.95 9.52 2.78
C PRO A 302 -9.80 10.50 1.62
N ARG A 303 -10.41 11.68 1.73
CA ARG A 303 -10.19 12.78 0.77
C ARG A 303 -8.84 13.44 0.91
N TRP A 304 -8.18 13.22 2.05
CA TRP A 304 -6.96 13.89 2.47
C TRP A 304 -5.70 13.04 2.28
N ALA A 305 -5.80 11.83 1.72
CA ALA A 305 -4.64 11.01 1.41
C ALA A 305 -4.77 10.26 0.08
N ILE A 306 -3.63 10.05 -0.59
CA ILE A 306 -3.52 9.36 -1.86
C ILE A 306 -2.25 8.50 -1.90
N ALA A 307 -2.33 7.35 -2.57
CA ALA A 307 -1.20 6.47 -2.84
C ALA A 307 -0.67 6.72 -4.26
N HIS A 308 0.49 7.35 -4.38
CA HIS A 308 1.18 7.51 -5.66
C HIS A 308 2.02 6.26 -5.94
N LYS A 309 1.47 5.36 -6.76
CA LYS A 309 2.06 4.05 -7.08
C LYS A 309 3.32 4.21 -7.93
N PHE A 310 4.26 3.28 -7.82
CA PHE A 310 5.41 3.21 -8.73
C PHE A 310 5.00 2.64 -10.09
N SER A 311 5.79 2.92 -11.12
CA SER A 311 5.58 2.30 -12.42
C SER A 311 5.86 0.80 -12.32
N ALA A 312 4.94 -0.01 -12.83
CA ALA A 312 5.12 -1.46 -12.89
C ALA A 312 6.13 -1.88 -13.98
N ASN A 313 6.58 -0.95 -14.83
CA ASN A 313 7.32 -1.23 -16.06
C ASN A 313 8.84 -1.13 -15.92
N SER A 314 9.39 -0.98 -14.70
CA SER A 314 10.83 -0.90 -14.51
C SER A 314 11.29 -1.66 -13.28
N SER A 315 12.37 -2.40 -13.45
CA SER A 315 13.10 -3.04 -12.36
C SER A 315 14.60 -2.88 -12.56
N ILE A 316 15.35 -3.04 -11.47
CA ILE A 316 16.81 -3.00 -11.50
C ILE A 316 17.32 -4.43 -11.45
N SER A 317 18.25 -4.76 -12.33
CA SER A 317 18.93 -6.05 -12.33
C SER A 317 20.41 -5.86 -12.68
N LYS A 318 21.22 -6.84 -12.30
CA LYS A 318 22.64 -6.91 -12.62
C LYS A 318 22.82 -7.51 -14.03
N ILE A 319 23.60 -6.85 -14.87
CA ILE A 319 24.09 -7.44 -16.13
C ILE A 319 25.09 -8.53 -15.77
N LEU A 320 24.79 -9.76 -16.17
CA LEU A 320 25.63 -10.95 -15.97
C LEU A 320 26.54 -11.20 -17.17
N ASN A 321 26.03 -11.00 -18.38
CA ASN A 321 26.76 -11.14 -19.63
C ASN A 321 26.13 -10.29 -20.73
N ILE A 322 26.83 -10.08 -21.85
CA ILE A 322 26.29 -9.50 -23.07
C ILE A 322 26.55 -10.47 -24.23
N ASP A 323 25.47 -10.89 -24.89
CA ASP A 323 25.54 -11.75 -26.07
C ASP A 323 25.31 -10.90 -27.34
N ILE A 324 26.01 -11.22 -28.43
CA ILE A 324 25.78 -10.58 -29.73
C ILE A 324 24.93 -11.50 -30.62
N GLN A 325 23.76 -11.02 -31.03
CA GLN A 325 22.88 -11.73 -31.96
C GLN A 325 23.08 -11.23 -33.39
N VAL A 326 23.25 -12.16 -34.33
CA VAL A 326 23.35 -11.84 -35.76
C VAL A 326 21.95 -11.90 -36.39
N GLY A 327 21.46 -10.76 -36.85
CA GLY A 327 20.17 -10.64 -37.55
C GLY A 327 20.23 -11.19 -38.97
N ARG A 328 19.05 -11.38 -39.59
CA ARG A 328 18.92 -11.93 -40.97
C ARG A 328 19.64 -11.09 -42.04
N THR A 329 19.83 -9.81 -41.78
CA THR A 329 20.53 -8.85 -42.65
C THR A 329 22.01 -8.68 -42.29
N GLY A 330 22.54 -9.46 -41.35
CA GLY A 330 23.92 -9.35 -40.86
C GLY A 330 24.13 -8.33 -39.73
N ALA A 331 23.06 -7.64 -39.29
CA ALA A 331 23.14 -6.70 -38.17
C ALA A 331 23.54 -7.40 -36.87
N LEU A 332 24.50 -6.83 -36.13
CA LEU A 332 24.96 -7.33 -34.84
C LEU A 332 24.22 -6.60 -33.70
N THR A 333 23.29 -7.27 -33.04
CA THR A 333 22.48 -6.68 -31.96
C THR A 333 22.97 -7.17 -30.60
N PRO A 334 23.48 -6.27 -29.73
CA PRO A 334 23.86 -6.63 -28.37
C PRO A 334 22.63 -6.85 -27.48
N VAL A 335 22.64 -7.95 -26.71
CA VAL A 335 21.58 -8.33 -25.77
C VAL A 335 22.21 -8.63 -24.41
N ALA A 336 21.86 -7.84 -23.41
CA ALA A 336 22.26 -8.06 -22.03
C ALA A 336 21.52 -9.26 -21.43
N LYS A 337 22.28 -10.24 -20.92
CA LYS A 337 21.80 -11.25 -19.99
C LYS A 337 21.82 -10.67 -18.59
N ILE A 338 20.67 -10.64 -17.93
CA ILE A 338 20.52 -10.03 -16.61
C ILE A 338 20.12 -11.09 -15.59
N GLU A 339 20.45 -10.85 -14.32
CA GLU A 339 19.90 -11.65 -13.22
C GLU A 339 18.36 -11.61 -13.31
N PRO A 340 17.65 -12.77 -13.36
CA PRO A 340 16.23 -12.78 -13.62
C PRO A 340 15.47 -11.87 -12.65
N VAL A 341 14.70 -10.93 -13.21
CA VAL A 341 13.97 -9.93 -12.44
C VAL A 341 12.52 -9.87 -12.89
N ASN A 342 11.60 -9.68 -11.95
CA ASN A 342 10.19 -9.50 -12.28
C ASN A 342 9.93 -8.04 -12.67
N ILE A 343 9.41 -7.81 -13.88
CA ILE A 343 8.91 -6.52 -14.37
C ILE A 343 7.44 -6.72 -14.74
N GLY A 344 6.53 -6.09 -14.01
CA GLY A 344 5.09 -6.15 -14.30
C GLY A 344 4.51 -7.57 -14.39
N GLY A 345 4.93 -8.48 -13.50
CA GLY A 345 4.46 -9.87 -13.47
C GLY A 345 5.24 -10.83 -14.36
N VAL A 346 6.11 -10.33 -15.24
CA VAL A 346 6.90 -11.14 -16.18
C VAL A 346 8.35 -11.24 -15.69
N VAL A 347 8.89 -12.46 -15.66
CA VAL A 347 10.32 -12.67 -15.38
C VAL A 347 11.11 -12.33 -16.64
N VAL A 348 11.91 -11.26 -16.54
CA VAL A 348 12.80 -10.78 -17.60
C VAL A 348 14.22 -11.19 -17.24
N SER A 349 14.86 -11.91 -18.15
CA SER A 349 16.27 -12.34 -18.04
C SER A 349 17.13 -11.83 -19.19
N ASN A 350 16.54 -11.07 -20.12
CA ASN A 350 17.22 -10.51 -21.29
C ASN A 350 16.74 -9.08 -21.51
N ALA A 351 17.65 -8.16 -21.85
CA ALA A 351 17.32 -6.81 -22.27
C ALA A 351 18.14 -6.43 -23.51
N THR A 352 17.50 -5.83 -24.52
CA THR A 352 18.23 -5.30 -25.68
C THR A 352 19.09 -4.11 -25.26
N LEU A 353 20.31 -4.04 -25.78
CA LEU A 353 21.17 -2.86 -25.67
C LEU A 353 21.11 -2.00 -26.95
N HIS A 354 20.22 -2.33 -27.87
CA HIS A 354 20.00 -1.68 -29.17
C HIS A 354 21.22 -1.75 -30.11
N ASN A 355 22.26 -0.96 -29.85
CA ASN A 355 23.47 -0.84 -30.67
C ASN A 355 24.64 -0.30 -29.84
N GLU A 356 25.83 -0.24 -30.43
CA GLU A 356 27.05 0.25 -29.79
C GLU A 356 26.91 1.72 -29.30
N ASP A 357 26.27 2.58 -30.10
CA ASP A 357 26.04 3.99 -29.73
C ASP A 357 25.21 4.13 -28.44
N GLU A 358 24.16 3.31 -28.29
CA GLU A 358 23.30 3.33 -27.10
C GLU A 358 24.01 2.79 -25.86
N ILE A 359 24.93 1.83 -26.03
CA ILE A 359 25.81 1.37 -24.95
C ILE A 359 26.69 2.53 -24.51
N ASN A 360 27.47 3.11 -25.42
CA ASN A 360 28.36 4.24 -25.13
C ASN A 360 27.63 5.45 -24.51
N ARG A 361 26.37 5.70 -24.89
CA ARG A 361 25.53 6.75 -24.31
C ARG A 361 25.17 6.49 -22.84
N LYS A 362 25.11 5.22 -22.43
CA LYS A 362 24.73 4.78 -21.08
C LYS A 362 25.92 4.48 -20.17
N ASP A 363 27.15 4.67 -20.66
CA ASP A 363 28.43 4.29 -20.05
C ASP A 363 28.69 2.78 -20.19
#